data_AF-A0A915BE07-F1
#
_entry.id   AF-A0A915BE07-F1
#
_cell.length_a   1.000
_cell.length_b   1.000
_cell.length_c   1.000
_cell.angle_alpha   90.00
_cell.angle_beta   90.00
_cell.angle_gamma   90.00
#
_symmetry.space_group_name_H-M   'P 1'
#
loop_
_entity.id
_entity.type
_entity.pdbx_description
1 polymer ?
#
loop_
_entity_poly.entity_id
_entity_poly.type
_entity_poly.pdbx_seq_one_letter_code
_entity_poly.pdbx_strand_id
1 'polypeptide(L)'
;QIIAARAAWESELKERLARAAAAHEEHMQEVLLVQKQISNAEMAAKIDEAVHTERRRHATQIGRSQSRLEGMEIALASRNAMDSLNRRSKHSWLACQNLVNSVINGRGDEEDMQMRRFPLAAQLIIIKEANRDDKFIKALISSLPNESIYEGVYTEADLKERFVKVEKVVRSVAHISEHNAGPFAYGLSYVRSKLRIDAHMKMSSKDRIDPKRMDANEILDRAKYFLQRNDLKSAVRLMQLLKGGAARVAHDWIKDTRMHLEAKMIAEALIAHSTINGIRTTY
;
A
#
# COMPACT_ATOMS: atom_id res chain seq x y z
N GLN A 1 81.42 32.34 -98.66
CA GLN A 1 80.05 31.80 -98.78
C GLN A 1 79.74 30.71 -97.74
N ILE A 2 80.68 29.78 -97.44
CA ILE A 2 80.47 28.69 -96.46
C ILE A 2 80.32 29.17 -95.00
N ILE A 3 81.07 30.20 -94.58
CA ILE A 3 81.02 30.73 -93.20
C ILE A 3 79.67 31.41 -92.91
N ALA A 4 79.12 32.15 -93.88
CA ALA A 4 77.82 32.81 -93.76
C ALA A 4 76.65 31.79 -93.72
N ALA A 5 76.73 30.72 -94.52
CA ALA A 5 75.75 29.64 -94.51
C ALA A 5 75.75 28.87 -93.17
N ARG A 6 76.94 28.65 -92.58
CA ARG A 6 77.09 28.01 -91.26
C ARG A 6 76.54 28.88 -90.12
N ALA A 7 76.80 30.18 -90.14
CA ALA A 7 76.25 31.12 -89.16
C ALA A 7 74.72 31.22 -89.24
N ALA A 8 74.16 31.20 -90.46
CA ALA A 8 72.72 31.16 -90.66
C ALA A 8 72.09 29.85 -90.14
N TRP A 9 72.74 28.71 -90.39
CA TRP A 9 72.30 27.41 -89.89
C TRP A 9 72.37 27.30 -88.36
N GLU A 10 73.43 27.83 -87.74
CA GLU A 10 73.56 27.89 -86.28
C GLU A 10 72.51 28.82 -85.65
N SER A 11 72.18 29.93 -86.32
CA SER A 11 71.10 30.83 -85.90
C SER A 11 69.74 30.15 -85.98
N GLU A 12 69.43 29.48 -87.10
CA GLU A 12 68.16 28.77 -87.25
C GLU A 12 68.04 27.57 -86.30
N LEU A 13 69.13 26.84 -86.05
CA LEU A 13 69.15 25.76 -85.08
C LEU A 13 68.90 26.27 -83.65
N LYS A 14 69.54 27.38 -83.26
CA LYS A 14 69.29 28.03 -81.97
C LYS A 14 67.83 28.48 -81.85
N GLU A 15 67.27 29.03 -82.91
CA GLU A 15 65.88 29.48 -82.91
C GLU A 15 64.88 28.31 -82.82
N ARG A 16 65.17 27.18 -83.48
CA ARG A 16 64.36 25.96 -83.36
C ARG A 16 64.48 25.32 -81.98
N LEU A 17 65.67 25.29 -81.40
CA LEU A 17 65.87 24.81 -80.02
C LEU A 17 65.18 25.72 -79.01
N ALA A 18 65.24 27.04 -79.19
CA ALA A 18 64.54 27.99 -78.34
C ALA A 18 63.01 27.83 -78.45
N ARG A 19 62.47 27.65 -79.65
CA ARG A 19 61.04 27.36 -79.87
C ARG A 19 60.64 26.02 -79.29
N ALA A 20 61.46 24.98 -79.45
CA ALA A 20 61.20 23.66 -78.88
C ALA A 20 61.25 23.67 -77.35
N ALA A 21 62.20 24.39 -76.76
CA ALA A 21 62.30 24.60 -75.31
C ALA A 21 61.10 25.38 -74.78
N ALA A 22 60.69 26.46 -75.44
CA ALA A 22 59.53 27.26 -75.07
C ALA A 22 58.22 26.45 -75.16
N ALA A 23 58.01 25.69 -76.24
CA ALA A 23 56.85 24.82 -76.39
C ALA A 23 56.85 23.68 -75.36
N HIS A 24 58.02 23.14 -75.02
CA HIS A 24 58.13 22.11 -73.97
C HIS A 24 57.83 22.67 -72.58
N GLU A 25 58.27 23.90 -72.29
CA GLU A 25 57.98 24.58 -71.03
C GLU A 25 56.50 24.96 -70.90
N GLU A 26 55.88 25.44 -71.98
CA GLU A 26 54.43 25.67 -72.06
C GLU A 26 53.64 24.38 -71.82
N HIS A 27 54.02 23.29 -72.49
CA HIS A 27 53.39 21.99 -72.30
C HIS A 27 53.57 21.47 -70.85
N MET A 28 54.76 21.62 -70.27
CA MET A 28 55.01 21.23 -68.87
C MET A 28 54.14 22.04 -67.90
N GLN A 29 53.97 23.34 -68.13
CA GLN A 29 53.08 24.18 -67.33
C GLN A 29 51.62 23.73 -67.45
N GLU A 30 51.15 23.41 -68.66
CA GLU A 30 49.80 22.88 -68.89
C GLU A 30 49.58 21.56 -68.15
N VAL A 31 50.53 20.62 -68.26
CA VAL A 31 50.48 19.33 -67.55
C VAL A 31 50.46 19.53 -66.03
N LEU A 32 51.28 20.46 -65.49
CA LEU A 32 51.29 20.77 -64.06
C LEU A 32 49.96 21.37 -63.58
N LEU A 33 49.33 22.21 -64.40
CA LEU A 33 48.00 22.76 -64.09
C LEU A 33 46.95 21.67 -64.06
N VAL A 34 46.92 20.80 -65.07
CA VAL A 34 46.00 19.65 -65.12
C VAL A 34 46.24 18.71 -63.95
N GLN A 35 47.50 18.40 -63.63
CA GLN A 35 47.85 17.54 -62.49
C GLN A 35 47.40 18.15 -61.16
N LYS A 36 47.56 19.47 -61.00
CA LYS A 36 47.09 20.19 -59.81
C LYS A 36 45.56 20.16 -59.72
N GLN A 37 44.86 20.33 -60.84
CA GLN A 37 43.39 20.24 -60.89
C GLN A 37 42.91 18.84 -60.53
N ILE A 38 43.51 17.79 -61.09
CA ILE A 38 43.20 16.39 -60.76
C ILE A 38 43.46 16.13 -59.29
N SER A 39 44.63 16.51 -58.77
CA SER A 39 44.98 16.32 -57.36
C SER A 39 44.03 17.06 -56.42
N ASN A 40 43.63 18.29 -56.76
CA ASN A 40 42.63 19.05 -56.00
C ASN A 40 41.26 18.38 -56.04
N ALA A 41 40.83 17.88 -57.20
CA ALA A 41 39.57 17.17 -57.35
C ALA A 41 39.55 15.87 -56.55
N GLU A 42 40.64 15.09 -56.58
CA GLU A 42 40.80 13.89 -55.77
C GLU A 42 40.81 14.20 -54.26
N MET A 43 41.49 15.27 -53.85
CA MET A 43 41.53 15.68 -52.45
C MET A 43 40.14 16.14 -51.98
N ALA A 44 39.42 16.90 -52.80
CA ALA A 44 38.05 17.32 -52.52
C ALA A 44 37.11 16.11 -52.39
N ALA A 45 37.22 15.12 -53.29
CA ALA A 45 36.44 13.89 -53.23
C ALA A 45 36.73 13.08 -51.95
N LYS A 46 38.01 12.95 -51.56
CA LYS A 46 38.41 12.26 -50.31
C LYS A 46 37.88 12.97 -49.06
N ILE A 47 37.93 14.30 -49.04
CA ILE A 47 37.39 15.10 -47.93
C ILE A 47 35.87 14.89 -47.85
N ASP A 48 35.18 14.94 -48.99
CA ASP A 48 33.73 14.76 -49.04
C ASP A 48 33.32 13.36 -48.56
N GLU A 49 34.03 12.31 -49.02
CA GLU A 49 33.82 10.93 -48.55
C GLU A 49 34.08 10.79 -47.04
N ALA A 50 35.17 11.37 -46.52
CA ALA A 50 35.47 11.38 -45.09
C ALA A 50 34.39 12.11 -44.28
N VAL A 51 33.87 13.23 -44.78
CA VAL A 51 32.78 13.97 -44.15
C VAL A 51 31.49 13.16 -44.16
N HIS A 52 31.16 12.50 -45.28
CA HIS A 52 29.96 11.68 -45.39
C HIS A 52 30.01 10.44 -44.49
N THR A 53 31.16 9.80 -44.37
CA THR A 53 31.36 8.64 -43.48
C THR A 53 31.22 9.04 -42.01
N GLU A 54 31.85 10.13 -41.58
CA GLU A 54 31.68 10.66 -40.21
C GLU A 54 30.25 11.13 -39.93
N ARG A 55 29.59 11.81 -40.88
CA ARG A 55 28.16 12.17 -40.75
C ARG A 55 27.27 10.95 -40.59
N ARG A 56 27.48 9.89 -41.37
CA ARG A 56 26.71 8.64 -41.27
C ARG A 56 26.95 7.95 -39.93
N ARG A 57 28.19 7.95 -39.45
CA ARG A 57 28.56 7.42 -38.13
C ARG A 57 27.85 8.19 -37.01
N HIS A 58 27.90 9.51 -37.03
CA HIS A 58 27.22 10.37 -36.07
C HIS A 58 25.70 10.20 -36.12
N ALA A 59 25.09 10.19 -37.31
CA ALA A 59 23.66 9.96 -37.47
C ALA A 59 23.22 8.61 -36.87
N THR A 60 24.02 7.55 -37.09
CA THR A 60 23.77 6.23 -36.50
C THR A 60 23.87 6.26 -34.97
N GLN A 61 24.87 6.95 -34.41
CA GLN A 61 25.02 7.09 -32.97
C GLN A 61 23.87 7.89 -32.34
N ILE A 62 23.45 8.98 -32.98
CA ILE A 62 22.29 9.78 -32.56
C ILE A 62 21.02 8.94 -32.59
N GLY A 63 20.77 8.21 -33.69
CA GLY A 63 19.61 7.32 -33.79
C GLY A 63 19.58 6.22 -32.72
N ARG A 64 20.74 5.63 -32.40
CA ARG A 64 20.87 4.68 -31.28
C ARG A 64 20.57 5.32 -29.93
N SER A 65 21.10 6.53 -29.66
CA SER A 65 20.82 7.24 -28.42
C SER A 65 19.36 7.65 -28.30
N GLN A 66 18.73 8.06 -29.39
CA GLN A 66 17.33 8.45 -29.43
C GLN A 66 16.43 7.24 -29.16
N SER A 67 16.65 6.12 -29.85
CA SER A 67 15.90 4.88 -29.59
C SER A 67 16.06 4.39 -28.15
N ARG A 68 17.26 4.53 -27.57
CA ARG A 68 17.50 4.19 -26.17
C ARG A 68 16.74 5.13 -25.22
N LEU A 69 16.70 6.43 -25.51
CA LEU A 69 15.93 7.40 -24.72
C LEU A 69 14.44 7.13 -24.79
N GLU A 70 13.89 6.88 -25.99
CA GLU A 70 12.48 6.49 -26.17
C GLU A 70 12.15 5.21 -25.38
N GLY A 71 13.03 4.22 -25.42
CA GLY A 71 12.87 3.00 -24.61
C GLY A 71 12.88 3.27 -23.10
N MET A 72 13.73 4.19 -22.62
CA MET A 72 13.74 4.63 -21.23
C MET A 72 12.48 5.40 -20.85
N GLU A 73 11.99 6.30 -21.71
CA GLU A 73 10.77 7.07 -21.47
C GLU A 73 9.55 6.16 -21.32
N ILE A 74 9.39 5.17 -22.22
CA ILE A 74 8.30 4.19 -22.15
C ILE A 74 8.40 3.37 -20.84
N ALA A 75 9.59 2.88 -20.52
CA ALA A 75 9.81 2.11 -19.28
C ALA A 75 9.53 2.96 -18.02
N LEU A 76 9.93 4.24 -18.03
CA LEU A 76 9.71 5.17 -16.94
C LEU A 76 8.22 5.52 -16.77
N ALA A 77 7.50 5.75 -17.88
CA ALA A 77 6.07 6.01 -17.86
C ALA A 77 5.28 4.82 -17.28
N SER A 78 5.62 3.59 -17.72
CA SER A 78 5.03 2.36 -17.17
C SER A 78 5.31 2.22 -15.67
N ARG A 79 6.56 2.47 -15.25
CA ARG A 79 6.95 2.39 -13.84
C ARG A 79 6.26 3.43 -12.97
N ASN A 80 6.15 4.68 -13.44
CA ASN A 80 5.46 5.73 -12.70
C ASN A 80 3.98 5.39 -12.45
N ALA A 81 3.30 4.81 -13.45
CA ALA A 81 1.93 4.34 -13.30
C ALA A 81 1.83 3.24 -12.23
N MET A 82 2.71 2.23 -12.28
CA MET A 82 2.78 1.15 -11.28
C MET A 82 3.11 1.68 -9.86
N ASP A 83 4.07 2.59 -9.75
CA ASP A 83 4.47 3.18 -8.46
C ASP A 83 3.33 4.00 -7.85
N SER A 84 2.53 4.70 -8.66
CA SER A 84 1.35 5.45 -8.18
C SER A 84 0.27 4.52 -7.62
N LEU A 85 0.04 3.35 -8.25
CA LEU A 85 -0.88 2.32 -7.77
C LEU A 85 -0.37 1.71 -6.47
N ASN A 86 0.92 1.33 -6.43
CA ASN A 86 1.54 0.75 -5.25
C ASN A 86 1.53 1.71 -4.05
N ARG A 87 1.76 3.01 -4.25
CA ARG A 87 1.64 4.02 -3.19
C ARG A 87 0.22 4.07 -2.64
N ARG A 88 -0.81 4.09 -3.50
CA ARG A 88 -2.22 4.07 -3.07
C ARG A 88 -2.57 2.82 -2.28
N SER A 89 -2.18 1.63 -2.75
CA SER A 89 -2.39 0.37 -2.04
C SER A 89 -1.72 0.39 -0.65
N LYS A 90 -0.48 0.89 -0.55
CA LYS A 90 0.24 1.02 0.72
C LYS A 90 -0.44 2.00 1.68
N HIS A 91 -0.88 3.16 1.19
CA HIS A 91 -1.63 4.13 2.01
C HIS A 91 -2.93 3.53 2.54
N SER A 92 -3.68 2.80 1.70
CA SER A 92 -4.89 2.10 2.15
C SER A 92 -4.58 1.03 3.20
N TRP A 93 -3.52 0.23 2.98
CA TRP A 93 -3.12 -0.81 3.93
C TRP A 93 -2.71 -0.23 5.28
N LEU A 94 -1.93 0.86 5.30
CA LEU A 94 -1.58 1.58 6.53
C LEU A 94 -2.82 2.13 7.25
N ALA A 95 -3.79 2.66 6.51
CA ALA A 95 -5.04 3.13 7.10
C ALA A 95 -5.84 1.97 7.74
N CYS A 96 -5.92 0.81 7.09
CA CYS A 96 -6.53 -0.39 7.66
C CYS A 96 -5.77 -0.91 8.89
N GLN A 97 -4.43 -0.90 8.87
CA GLN A 97 -3.60 -1.29 10.01
C GLN A 97 -3.82 -0.37 11.21
N ASN A 98 -3.88 0.95 10.97
CA ASN A 98 -4.19 1.93 11.99
C ASN A 98 -5.61 1.73 12.55
N LEU A 99 -6.58 1.35 11.71
CA LEU A 99 -7.93 1.01 12.14
C LEU A 99 -7.96 -0.17 13.11
N VAL A 100 -7.28 -1.27 12.79
CA VAL A 100 -7.17 -2.41 13.71
C VAL A 100 -6.47 -2.01 14.99
N ASN A 101 -5.39 -1.24 14.91
CA ASN A 101 -4.68 -0.76 16.09
C ASN A 101 -5.59 0.10 16.99
N SER A 102 -6.36 1.02 16.40
CA SER A 102 -7.32 1.86 17.12
C SER A 102 -8.45 1.06 17.77
N VAL A 103 -8.91 -0.04 17.17
CA VAL A 103 -9.94 -0.91 17.75
C VAL A 103 -9.38 -1.76 18.90
N ILE A 104 -8.14 -2.25 18.79
CA ILE A 104 -7.51 -3.10 19.81
C ILE A 104 -7.03 -2.27 21.00
N ASN A 105 -6.31 -1.19 20.74
CA ASN A 105 -5.58 -0.43 21.76
C ASN A 105 -6.25 0.90 22.15
N GLY A 106 -7.16 1.43 21.34
CA GLY A 106 -7.79 2.73 21.62
C GLY A 106 -6.76 3.87 21.73
N ARG A 107 -7.03 4.86 22.59
CA ARG A 107 -6.08 5.90 23.01
C ARG A 107 -5.31 5.43 24.24
N GLY A 108 -4.11 4.88 24.03
CA GLY A 108 -3.31 4.28 25.11
C GLY A 108 -2.93 5.23 26.24
N ASP A 109 -2.94 6.55 26.00
CA ASP A 109 -2.50 7.56 26.97
C ASP A 109 -3.60 7.99 27.97
N GLU A 110 -4.86 7.57 27.74
CA GLU A 110 -5.99 7.98 28.57
C GLU A 110 -6.28 6.96 29.67
N GLU A 111 -6.42 7.43 30.90
CA GLU A 111 -6.82 6.60 32.06
C GLU A 111 -8.32 6.26 32.03
N ASP A 112 -9.15 7.21 31.59
CA ASP A 112 -10.59 7.05 31.53
C ASP A 112 -11.03 6.13 30.39
N MET A 113 -11.74 5.06 30.74
CA MET A 113 -12.27 4.07 29.79
C MET A 113 -13.13 4.67 28.67
N GLN A 114 -13.86 5.76 28.96
CA GLN A 114 -14.69 6.45 27.96
C GLN A 114 -13.85 7.28 27.00
N MET A 115 -12.81 7.95 27.50
CA MET A 115 -11.92 8.77 26.68
C MET A 115 -10.93 7.92 25.88
N ARG A 116 -10.65 6.69 26.34
CA ARG A 116 -9.84 5.70 25.62
C ARG A 116 -10.44 5.26 24.30
N ARG A 117 -11.75 5.41 24.09
CA ARG A 117 -12.39 5.05 22.82
C ARG A 117 -11.90 5.95 21.70
N PHE A 118 -11.42 5.34 20.61
CA PHE A 118 -10.89 6.07 19.46
C PHE A 118 -11.95 6.17 18.34
N PRO A 119 -12.36 7.39 17.93
CA PRO A 119 -13.25 7.58 16.79
C PRO A 119 -12.66 7.02 15.49
N LEU A 120 -13.38 6.14 14.81
CA LEU A 120 -12.89 5.42 13.62
C LEU A 120 -13.12 6.20 12.31
N ALA A 121 -13.91 7.27 12.35
CA ALA A 121 -14.33 8.05 11.17
C ALA A 121 -13.17 8.47 10.25
N ALA A 122 -12.10 9.03 10.81
CA ALA A 122 -10.97 9.55 10.02
C ALA A 122 -10.30 8.45 9.17
N GLN A 123 -10.06 7.28 9.77
CA GLN A 123 -9.43 6.15 9.09
C GLN A 123 -10.35 5.56 8.02
N LEU A 124 -11.65 5.44 8.33
CA LEU A 124 -12.66 4.93 7.39
C LEU A 124 -12.82 5.84 6.17
N ILE A 125 -12.73 7.17 6.33
CA ILE A 125 -12.74 8.13 5.22
C ILE A 125 -11.53 7.88 4.30
N ILE A 126 -10.33 7.76 4.85
CA ILE A 126 -9.11 7.50 4.07
C ILE A 126 -9.23 6.18 3.29
N ILE A 127 -9.71 5.12 3.93
CA ILE A 127 -9.91 3.81 3.29
C ILE A 127 -10.94 3.91 2.15
N LYS A 128 -12.03 4.65 2.37
CA LYS A 128 -13.08 4.87 1.37
C LYS A 128 -12.59 5.70 0.18
N GLU A 129 -11.76 6.72 0.43
CA GLU A 129 -11.18 7.56 -0.61
C GLU A 129 -10.12 6.83 -1.44
N ALA A 130 -9.32 5.98 -0.81
CA ALA A 130 -8.32 5.17 -1.50
C ALA A 130 -8.97 4.10 -2.41
N ASN A 131 -10.18 3.64 -2.08
CA ASN A 131 -10.85 2.53 -2.78
C ASN A 131 -12.28 2.90 -3.23
N ARG A 132 -12.44 4.03 -3.93
CA ARG A 132 -13.75 4.55 -4.34
C ARG A 132 -14.60 3.59 -5.16
N ASP A 133 -14.00 2.68 -5.91
CA ASP A 133 -14.72 1.77 -6.81
C ASP A 133 -15.04 0.42 -6.16
N ASP A 134 -14.53 0.16 -4.97
CA ASP A 134 -14.63 -1.14 -4.32
C ASP A 134 -15.98 -1.30 -3.58
N LYS A 135 -16.86 -2.13 -4.15
CA LYS A 135 -18.17 -2.44 -3.57
C LYS A 135 -18.05 -3.18 -2.23
N PHE A 136 -17.04 -4.02 -2.07
CA PHE A 136 -16.84 -4.80 -0.85
C PHE A 136 -16.44 -3.91 0.32
N ILE A 137 -15.49 -2.99 0.11
CA ILE A 137 -15.10 -2.01 1.13
C ILE A 137 -16.29 -1.13 1.52
N LYS A 138 -17.08 -0.64 0.55
CA LYS A 138 -18.28 0.15 0.84
C LYS A 138 -19.30 -0.61 1.70
N ALA A 139 -19.55 -1.88 1.37
CA ALA A 139 -20.46 -2.73 2.13
C ALA A 139 -19.97 -2.93 3.57
N LEU A 140 -18.67 -3.22 3.76
CA LEU A 140 -18.07 -3.37 5.09
C LEU A 140 -18.17 -2.08 5.93
N ILE A 141 -17.82 -0.92 5.35
CA ILE A 141 -17.93 0.36 6.06
C ILE A 141 -19.40 0.65 6.42
N SER A 142 -20.36 0.36 5.54
CA SER A 142 -21.79 0.56 5.81
C SER A 142 -22.37 -0.39 6.85
N SER A 143 -21.72 -1.52 7.10
CA SER A 143 -22.15 -2.50 8.10
C SER A 143 -21.73 -2.13 9.53
N LEU A 144 -20.82 -1.15 9.68
CA LEU A 144 -20.35 -0.69 10.98
C LEU A 144 -21.41 0.22 11.64
N PRO A 145 -21.77 0.02 12.91
CA PRO A 145 -22.68 0.91 13.62
C PRO A 145 -22.18 2.36 13.66
N ASN A 146 -23.08 3.35 13.53
CA ASN A 146 -22.68 4.76 13.61
C ASN A 146 -22.04 5.12 14.97
N GLU A 147 -22.51 4.50 16.05
CA GLU A 147 -21.93 4.65 17.40
C GLU A 147 -20.43 4.33 17.40
N SER A 148 -20.01 3.23 16.77
CA SER A 148 -18.59 2.85 16.70
C SER A 148 -17.77 3.72 15.73
N ILE A 149 -18.40 4.33 14.72
CA ILE A 149 -17.72 5.27 13.81
C ILE A 149 -17.32 6.56 14.56
N TYR A 150 -18.25 7.15 15.31
CA TYR A 150 -18.09 8.48 15.90
C TYR A 150 -17.57 8.47 17.33
N GLU A 151 -18.05 7.56 18.18
CA GLU A 151 -17.61 7.46 19.57
C GLU A 151 -16.44 6.49 19.75
N GLY A 152 -16.24 5.60 18.78
CA GLY A 152 -15.28 4.52 18.89
C GLY A 152 -15.79 3.35 19.74
N VAL A 153 -14.90 2.42 20.00
CA VAL A 153 -15.21 1.14 20.62
C VAL A 153 -14.35 0.96 21.88
N TYR A 154 -14.91 0.31 22.89
CA TYR A 154 -14.14 -0.16 24.04
C TYR A 154 -13.06 -1.16 23.62
N THR A 155 -11.90 -1.12 24.27
CA THR A 155 -10.86 -2.13 24.07
C THR A 155 -11.25 -3.45 24.74
N GLU A 156 -10.57 -4.54 24.37
CA GLU A 156 -10.78 -5.84 25.02
C GLU A 156 -10.44 -5.78 26.53
N ALA A 157 -9.43 -4.99 26.91
CA ALA A 157 -9.07 -4.77 28.31
C ALA A 157 -10.18 -4.05 29.08
N ASP A 158 -10.77 -3.00 28.47
CA ASP A 158 -11.86 -2.24 29.08
C ASP A 158 -13.10 -3.10 29.31
N LEU A 159 -13.46 -3.92 28.31
CA LEU A 159 -14.59 -4.83 28.39
C LEU A 159 -14.40 -5.88 29.50
N LYS A 160 -13.15 -6.32 29.72
CA LYS A 160 -12.80 -7.23 30.82
C LYS A 160 -12.95 -6.58 32.18
N GLU A 161 -12.44 -5.36 32.34
CA GLU A 161 -12.57 -4.62 33.59
C GLU A 161 -14.04 -4.36 33.92
N ARG A 162 -14.83 -3.94 32.92
CA ARG A 162 -16.26 -3.71 33.09
C ARG A 162 -17.03 -5.00 33.41
N PHE A 163 -16.61 -6.13 32.85
CA PHE A 163 -17.24 -7.42 33.15
C PHE A 163 -17.18 -7.73 34.66
N VAL A 164 -16.10 -7.40 35.37
CA VAL A 164 -16.00 -7.63 36.82
C VAL A 164 -17.09 -6.86 37.59
N LYS A 165 -17.43 -5.65 37.14
CA LYS A 165 -18.52 -4.85 37.73
C LYS A 165 -19.87 -5.48 37.41
N VAL A 166 -20.07 -5.88 36.15
CA VAL A 166 -21.30 -6.55 35.70
C VAL A 166 -21.52 -7.87 36.43
N GLU A 167 -20.49 -8.71 36.57
CA GLU A 167 -20.53 -9.99 37.29
C GLU A 167 -21.08 -9.81 38.71
N LYS A 168 -20.59 -8.82 39.45
CA LYS A 168 -21.05 -8.53 40.83
C LYS A 168 -22.54 -8.17 40.88
N VAL A 169 -23.00 -7.34 39.94
CA VAL A 169 -24.40 -6.89 39.91
C VAL A 169 -25.33 -7.99 39.38
N VAL A 170 -24.89 -8.77 38.39
CA VAL A 170 -25.67 -9.89 37.88
C VAL A 170 -25.81 -10.97 38.95
N ARG A 171 -24.75 -11.30 39.69
CA ARG A 171 -24.82 -12.25 40.83
C ARG A 171 -25.80 -11.80 41.91
N SER A 172 -25.90 -10.49 42.20
CA SER A 172 -26.85 -9.99 43.21
C SER A 172 -28.31 -10.04 42.74
N VAL A 173 -28.56 -10.01 41.43
CA VAL A 173 -29.91 -10.00 40.83
C VAL A 173 -30.35 -11.40 40.35
N ALA A 174 -29.42 -12.35 40.21
CA ALA A 174 -29.64 -13.69 39.66
C ALA A 174 -30.71 -14.54 40.39
N HIS A 175 -30.93 -14.31 41.69
CA HIS A 175 -31.85 -15.12 42.50
C HIS A 175 -33.26 -14.50 42.65
N ILE A 176 -33.55 -13.41 41.95
CA ILE A 176 -34.82 -12.70 42.06
C ILE A 176 -35.82 -13.32 41.07
N SER A 177 -36.89 -13.93 41.58
CA SER A 177 -37.98 -14.44 40.75
C SER A 177 -38.77 -13.29 40.11
N GLU A 178 -39.04 -13.40 38.80
CA GLU A 178 -39.70 -12.36 37.98
C GLU A 178 -41.13 -12.03 38.45
N HIS A 179 -41.73 -12.85 39.31
CA HIS A 179 -43.05 -12.61 39.89
C HIS A 179 -42.93 -12.13 41.34
N ASN A 180 -43.00 -10.81 41.52
CA ASN A 180 -43.29 -10.13 42.79
C ASN A 180 -42.23 -10.26 43.91
N ALA A 181 -41.05 -9.68 43.71
CA ALA A 181 -40.05 -9.55 44.76
C ALA A 181 -40.03 -8.09 45.30
N GLY A 182 -40.54 -7.87 46.51
CA GLY A 182 -40.49 -6.55 47.16
C GLY A 182 -39.04 -6.08 47.43
N PRO A 183 -38.81 -4.80 47.79
CA PRO A 183 -37.47 -4.25 48.05
C PRO A 183 -36.65 -5.04 49.10
N PHE A 184 -37.31 -5.75 50.01
CA PHE A 184 -36.66 -6.65 50.97
C PHE A 184 -35.99 -7.88 50.31
N ALA A 185 -36.58 -8.41 49.23
CA ALA A 185 -36.00 -9.52 48.47
C ALA A 185 -34.70 -9.11 47.76
N TYR A 186 -34.59 -7.85 47.32
CA TYR A 186 -33.34 -7.29 46.80
C TYR A 186 -32.24 -7.26 47.87
N GLY A 187 -32.58 -6.83 49.10
CA GLY A 187 -31.64 -6.81 50.23
C GLY A 187 -31.14 -8.21 50.61
N LEU A 188 -32.04 -9.20 50.66
CA LEU A 188 -31.69 -10.59 51.03
C LEU A 188 -30.82 -11.29 49.96
N SER A 189 -31.11 -11.06 48.68
CA SER A 189 -30.29 -11.57 47.56
C SER A 189 -28.86 -10.98 47.61
N TYR A 190 -28.73 -9.69 47.93
CA TYR A 190 -27.44 -9.02 48.08
C TYR A 190 -26.60 -9.60 49.22
N VAL A 191 -27.21 -9.81 50.40
CA VAL A 191 -26.52 -10.39 51.57
C VAL A 191 -26.07 -11.82 51.29
N ARG A 192 -26.90 -12.64 50.65
CA ARG A 192 -26.57 -14.02 50.28
C ARG A 192 -25.45 -14.09 49.23
N SER A 193 -25.47 -13.19 48.24
CA SER A 193 -24.41 -13.10 47.23
C SER A 193 -23.04 -12.75 47.84
N LYS A 194 -22.99 -11.96 48.92
CA LYS A 194 -21.75 -11.58 49.60
C LYS A 194 -21.18 -12.67 50.52
N LEU A 195 -22.03 -13.57 51.02
CA LEU A 195 -21.65 -14.65 51.95
C LEU A 195 -21.17 -15.93 51.24
N ARG A 196 -21.17 -15.97 49.90
CA ARG A 196 -20.78 -17.16 49.14
C ARG A 196 -19.28 -17.18 48.84
N ILE A 197 -18.63 -18.28 49.19
CA ILE A 197 -17.24 -18.56 48.84
C ILE A 197 -17.21 -18.94 47.34
N ASP A 198 -16.32 -18.30 46.56
CA ASP A 198 -16.09 -18.64 45.15
C ASP A 198 -15.57 -20.08 45.09
N ALA A 199 -16.47 -21.04 44.85
CA ALA A 199 -16.08 -22.40 44.53
C ALA A 199 -15.45 -22.37 43.13
N HIS A 200 -14.12 -22.41 43.07
CA HIS A 200 -13.36 -22.52 41.83
C HIS A 200 -13.69 -23.86 41.16
N MET A 201 -14.78 -23.91 40.41
CA MET A 201 -15.15 -25.07 39.64
C MET A 201 -14.13 -25.23 38.51
N LYS A 202 -13.40 -26.35 38.51
CA LYS A 202 -12.45 -26.70 37.44
C LYS A 202 -13.24 -27.01 36.16
N MET A 203 -13.60 -25.97 35.42
CA MET A 203 -14.43 -26.10 34.22
C MET A 203 -13.55 -26.38 33.01
N SER A 204 -13.93 -27.40 32.24
CA SER A 204 -13.25 -27.80 31.01
C SER A 204 -14.00 -27.22 29.81
N SER A 205 -13.27 -26.78 28.78
CA SER A 205 -13.83 -26.24 27.53
C SER A 205 -14.75 -27.23 26.77
N LYS A 206 -14.80 -28.50 27.18
CA LYS A 206 -15.61 -29.57 26.56
C LYS A 206 -16.89 -29.93 27.31
N ASP A 207 -17.23 -29.25 28.41
CA ASP A 207 -18.46 -29.54 29.14
C ASP A 207 -19.70 -29.22 28.28
N ARG A 208 -20.65 -30.15 28.25
CA ARG A 208 -21.90 -29.99 27.51
C ARG A 208 -22.66 -28.78 28.08
N ILE A 209 -23.05 -27.86 27.20
CA ILE A 209 -23.85 -26.69 27.55
C ILE A 209 -25.31 -27.07 27.31
N ASP A 210 -26.08 -27.30 28.38
CA ASP A 210 -27.53 -27.47 28.30
C ASP A 210 -28.21 -26.11 28.58
N PRO A 211 -28.71 -25.38 27.56
CA PRO A 211 -29.19 -24.00 27.73
C PRO A 211 -30.45 -23.86 28.61
N LYS A 212 -31.12 -24.97 28.94
CA LYS A 212 -32.38 -24.99 29.70
C LYS A 212 -32.22 -25.28 31.20
N ARG A 213 -31.06 -25.78 31.64
CA ARG A 213 -30.82 -26.19 33.04
C ARG A 213 -29.75 -25.37 33.77
N MET A 214 -29.11 -24.44 33.08
CA MET A 214 -27.97 -23.69 33.60
C MET A 214 -28.43 -22.59 34.56
N ASP A 215 -27.91 -22.59 35.79
CA ASP A 215 -28.15 -21.51 36.77
C ASP A 215 -27.41 -20.24 36.33
N ALA A 216 -27.95 -19.05 36.59
CA ALA A 216 -27.35 -17.78 36.18
C ALA A 216 -25.92 -17.61 36.72
N ASN A 217 -25.62 -18.15 37.90
CA ASN A 217 -24.27 -18.16 38.45
C ASN A 217 -23.31 -19.05 37.66
N GLU A 218 -23.77 -20.22 37.23
CA GLU A 218 -22.99 -21.12 36.38
C GLU A 218 -22.68 -20.46 35.03
N ILE A 219 -23.65 -19.75 34.45
CA ILE A 219 -23.46 -18.95 33.22
C ILE A 219 -22.32 -17.93 33.41
N LEU A 220 -22.32 -17.21 34.54
CA LEU A 220 -21.31 -16.21 34.86
C LEU A 220 -19.92 -16.80 35.06
N ASP A 221 -19.82 -17.93 35.76
CA ASP A 221 -18.55 -18.62 35.99
C ASP A 221 -17.97 -19.13 34.65
N ARG A 222 -18.84 -19.67 33.76
CA ARG A 222 -18.45 -20.07 32.40
C ARG A 222 -17.98 -18.85 31.59
N ALA A 223 -18.74 -17.75 31.63
CA ALA A 223 -18.41 -16.54 30.87
C ALA A 223 -17.07 -15.94 31.33
N LYS A 224 -16.81 -15.90 32.64
CA LYS A 224 -15.54 -15.46 33.23
C LYS A 224 -14.37 -16.33 32.77
N TYR A 225 -14.57 -17.65 32.71
CA TYR A 225 -13.56 -18.58 32.21
C TYR A 225 -13.17 -18.29 30.74
N PHE A 226 -14.15 -18.07 29.86
CA PHE A 226 -13.87 -17.72 28.45
C PHE A 226 -13.22 -16.34 28.31
N LEU A 227 -13.65 -15.38 29.15
CA LEU A 227 -13.11 -14.04 29.18
C LEU A 227 -11.62 -14.01 29.56
N GLN A 228 -11.20 -14.84 30.53
CA GLN A 228 -9.79 -15.00 30.92
C GLN A 228 -8.92 -15.58 29.80
N ARG A 229 -9.53 -16.24 28.81
CA ARG A 229 -8.85 -16.82 27.63
C ARG A 229 -8.94 -15.95 26.39
N ASN A 230 -9.40 -14.70 26.52
CA ASN A 230 -9.61 -13.76 25.39
C ASN A 230 -10.69 -14.22 24.40
N ASP A 231 -11.57 -15.15 24.79
CA ASP A 231 -12.71 -15.57 23.96
C ASP A 231 -13.97 -14.78 24.35
N LEU A 232 -13.99 -13.51 23.96
CA LEU A 232 -15.14 -12.61 24.15
C LEU A 232 -16.40 -13.14 23.45
N LYS A 233 -16.25 -13.83 22.31
CA LYS A 233 -17.38 -14.35 21.51
C LYS A 233 -18.16 -15.42 22.27
N SER A 234 -17.46 -16.38 22.86
CA SER A 234 -18.09 -17.42 23.69
C SER A 234 -18.67 -16.82 24.99
N ALA A 235 -17.99 -15.85 25.59
CA ALA A 235 -18.49 -15.15 26.76
C ALA A 235 -19.83 -14.42 26.49
N VAL A 236 -19.92 -13.68 25.36
CA VAL A 236 -21.17 -13.01 24.95
C VAL A 236 -22.31 -14.01 24.73
N ARG A 237 -22.04 -15.13 24.04
CA ARG A 237 -23.05 -16.18 23.79
C ARG A 237 -23.61 -16.76 25.09
N LEU A 238 -22.77 -16.95 26.10
CA LEU A 238 -23.20 -17.42 27.42
C LEU A 238 -24.01 -16.35 28.15
N MET A 239 -23.54 -15.11 28.17
CA MET A 239 -24.24 -14.00 28.82
C MET A 239 -25.62 -13.73 28.21
N GLN A 240 -25.83 -14.01 26.91
CA GLN A 240 -27.14 -13.95 26.26
C GLN A 240 -28.15 -14.99 26.76
N LEU A 241 -27.70 -16.05 27.44
CA LEU A 241 -28.59 -17.06 28.03
C LEU A 241 -29.18 -16.63 29.38
N LEU A 242 -28.68 -15.52 29.97
CA LEU A 242 -29.26 -14.93 31.18
C LEU A 242 -30.71 -14.49 30.92
N LYS A 243 -31.54 -14.53 31.97
CA LYS A 243 -32.96 -14.14 31.92
C LYS A 243 -33.29 -13.11 32.99
N GLY A 244 -34.43 -12.44 32.86
CA GLY A 244 -34.94 -11.48 33.83
C GLY A 244 -34.04 -10.28 34.12
N GLY A 245 -33.94 -9.92 35.40
CA GLY A 245 -33.14 -8.78 35.85
C GLY A 245 -31.65 -8.92 35.53
N ALA A 246 -31.12 -10.15 35.60
CA ALA A 246 -29.74 -10.47 35.22
C ALA A 246 -29.46 -10.16 33.74
N ALA A 247 -30.40 -10.47 32.84
CA ALA A 247 -30.29 -10.16 31.42
C ALA A 247 -30.28 -8.65 31.16
N ARG A 248 -31.12 -7.89 31.88
CA ARG A 248 -31.19 -6.43 31.73
C ARG A 248 -29.89 -5.74 32.12
N VAL A 249 -29.26 -6.18 33.20
CA VAL A 249 -27.94 -5.64 33.64
C VAL A 249 -26.83 -6.04 32.67
N ALA A 250 -26.86 -7.27 32.15
CA ALA A 250 -25.87 -7.74 31.19
C ALA A 250 -26.01 -7.11 29.79
N HIS A 251 -27.19 -6.57 29.46
CA HIS A 251 -27.53 -6.08 28.13
C HIS A 251 -26.50 -5.09 27.58
N ASP A 252 -26.14 -4.05 28.36
CA ASP A 252 -25.27 -2.99 27.87
C ASP A 252 -23.84 -3.50 27.61
N TRP A 253 -23.35 -4.37 28.50
CA TRP A 253 -22.06 -5.02 28.30
C TRP A 253 -22.08 -5.95 27.07
N ILE A 254 -23.17 -6.67 26.84
CA ILE A 254 -23.36 -7.50 25.64
C ILE A 254 -23.37 -6.63 24.39
N LYS A 255 -24.10 -5.50 24.39
CA LYS A 255 -24.17 -4.55 23.26
C LYS A 255 -22.77 -4.04 22.91
N ASP A 256 -22.03 -3.56 23.92
CA ASP A 256 -20.72 -2.96 23.72
C ASP A 256 -19.66 -3.99 23.30
N THR A 257 -19.71 -5.20 23.85
CA THR A 257 -18.81 -6.30 23.44
C THR A 257 -19.10 -6.76 22.01
N ARG A 258 -20.38 -6.80 21.60
CA ARG A 258 -20.74 -7.10 20.21
C ARG A 258 -20.23 -6.04 19.25
N MET A 259 -20.40 -4.75 19.58
CA MET A 259 -19.88 -3.66 18.76
C MET A 259 -18.35 -3.76 18.60
N HIS A 260 -17.64 -4.17 19.66
CA HIS A 260 -16.21 -4.45 19.55
C HIS A 260 -15.86 -5.59 18.62
N LEU A 261 -16.55 -6.73 18.75
CA LEU A 261 -16.31 -7.88 17.88
C LEU A 261 -16.65 -7.59 16.41
N GLU A 262 -17.72 -6.85 16.16
CA GLU A 262 -18.14 -6.42 14.82
C GLU A 262 -17.09 -5.47 14.21
N ALA A 263 -16.65 -4.46 14.96
CA ALA A 263 -15.61 -3.52 14.49
C ALA A 263 -14.28 -4.21 14.23
N LYS A 264 -13.86 -5.12 15.12
CA LYS A 264 -12.63 -5.91 14.96
C LYS A 264 -12.68 -6.79 13.72
N MET A 265 -13.77 -7.53 13.53
CA MET A 265 -13.97 -8.40 12.36
C MET A 265 -13.92 -7.59 11.06
N ILE A 266 -14.60 -6.44 11.01
CA ILE A 266 -14.62 -5.57 9.83
C ILE A 266 -13.22 -5.01 9.57
N ALA A 267 -12.52 -4.55 10.59
CA ALA A 267 -11.17 -4.01 10.45
C ALA A 267 -10.17 -5.09 9.96
N GLU A 268 -10.24 -6.31 10.49
CA GLU A 268 -9.45 -7.46 10.02
C GLU A 268 -9.78 -7.83 8.56
N ALA A 269 -11.06 -7.82 8.19
CA ALA A 269 -11.48 -8.07 6.81
C ALA A 269 -10.97 -6.98 5.84
N LEU A 270 -10.96 -5.70 6.26
CA LEU A 270 -10.42 -4.59 5.47
C LEU A 270 -8.90 -4.70 5.30
N ILE A 271 -8.16 -5.13 6.33
CA ILE A 271 -6.73 -5.42 6.20
C ILE A 271 -6.52 -6.56 5.20
N ALA A 272 -7.19 -7.69 5.38
CA ALA A 272 -7.04 -8.86 4.51
C ALA A 272 -7.35 -8.53 3.04
N HIS A 273 -8.37 -7.70 2.80
CA HIS A 273 -8.69 -7.24 1.47
C HIS A 273 -7.63 -6.29 0.90
N SER A 274 -7.13 -5.35 1.71
CA SER A 274 -6.06 -4.43 1.29
C SER A 274 -4.74 -5.15 1.00
N THR A 275 -4.40 -6.23 1.72
CA THR A 275 -3.19 -7.02 1.44
C THR A 275 -3.31 -7.76 0.11
N ILE A 276 -4.47 -8.36 -0.17
CA ILE A 276 -4.75 -9.00 -1.48
C ILE A 276 -4.64 -7.97 -2.61
N ASN A 277 -5.24 -6.80 -2.44
CA ASN A 277 -5.13 -5.71 -3.43
C ASN A 277 -3.68 -5.24 -3.60
N GLY A 278 -2.90 -5.16 -2.51
CA GLY A 278 -1.49 -4.81 -2.55
C GLY A 278 -0.64 -5.81 -3.35
N ILE A 279 -0.87 -7.11 -3.13
CA ILE A 279 -0.18 -8.19 -3.87
C ILE A 279 -0.49 -8.09 -5.37
N ARG A 280 -1.75 -7.83 -5.73
CA ARG A 280 -2.17 -7.66 -7.14
C ARG A 280 -1.58 -6.41 -7.81
N THR A 281 -1.22 -5.37 -7.05
CA THR A 281 -0.58 -4.18 -7.65
C THR A 281 0.93 -4.33 -7.79
N THR A 282 1.55 -5.25 -7.03
CA THR A 282 3.00 -5.51 -7.07
C THR A 282 3.41 -6.56 -8.10
N TYR A 283 2.53 -7.51 -8.42
CA TYR A 283 2.75 -8.60 -9.38
C TYR A 283 1.80 -8.46 -10.57
#